data_AF-G7ELH3-F1
#
_entry.id   AF-G7ELH3-F1
#
_cell.length_a   1.000
_cell.length_b   1.000
_cell.length_c   1.000
_cell.angle_alpha   90.00
_cell.angle_beta   90.00
_cell.angle_gamma   90.00
#
_symmetry.space_group_name_H-M   'P 1'
#
loop_
_entity.id
_entity.type
_entity.pdbx_description
1 polymer ?
#
loop_
_entity_poly.entity_id
_entity_poly.type
_entity_poly.pdbx_seq_one_letter_code
_entity_poly.pdbx_strand_id
1 'polypeptide(L)'
;MQYQLIQTQNQLNTFVEQIQNKPILAIDTEFMRRRTLYPEVALIQVFDGEHLALIDPLAELSLFDFLANFKRPRCFKSTAFTFRGH
;
A
#
# COMPACT_ATOMS: atom_id res chain seq x y z
N MET A 1 4.67 12.67 11.64
CA MET A 1 4.07 11.39 11.20
C MET A 1 5.22 10.46 10.85
N GLN A 2 5.27 9.28 11.47
CA GLN A 2 6.31 8.28 11.19
C GLN A 2 5.78 7.32 10.13
N TYR A 3 6.54 7.11 9.07
CA TYR A 3 6.20 6.13 8.03
C TYR A 3 7.19 4.97 8.06
N GLN A 4 6.73 3.79 7.66
CA GLN A 4 7.58 2.62 7.46
C GLN A 4 7.74 2.36 5.97
N LEU A 5 9.00 2.38 5.50
CA LEU A 5 9.33 1.94 4.15
C LEU A 5 9.48 0.41 4.15
N ILE A 6 8.67 -0.27 3.34
CA ILE A 6 8.70 -1.72 3.18
C ILE A 6 9.50 -2.04 1.92
N GLN A 7 10.70 -2.59 2.11
CA GLN A 7 11.65 -2.90 1.03
C GLN A 7 11.97 -4.39 0.95
N THR A 8 11.64 -5.16 1.98
CA THR A 8 11.92 -6.59 2.06
C THR A 8 10.64 -7.39 2.25
N GLN A 9 10.63 -8.64 1.78
CA GLN A 9 9.48 -9.52 1.96
C GLN A 9 9.14 -9.72 3.43
N ASN A 10 10.15 -9.78 4.30
CA ASN A 10 9.93 -9.98 5.73
C ASN A 10 9.17 -8.78 6.34
N GLN A 11 9.57 -7.55 5.99
CA GLN A 11 8.84 -6.35 6.42
C GLN A 11 7.40 -6.33 5.90
N LEU A 12 7.19 -6.78 4.66
CA LEU A 12 5.85 -6.88 4.08
C LEU A 12 4.99 -7.89 4.83
N ASN A 13 5.54 -9.06 5.15
CA ASN A 13 4.83 -10.10 5.89
C ASN A 13 4.43 -9.62 7.28
N THR A 14 5.36 -9.00 8.03
CA THR A 14 5.07 -8.41 9.34
C THR A 14 4.00 -7.32 9.25
N PHE A 15 4.09 -6.46 8.23
CA PHE A 15 3.09 -5.43 8.02
C PHE A 15 1.71 -6.02 7.72
N VAL A 16 1.65 -7.05 6.87
CA VAL A 16 0.43 -7.78 6.55
C VAL A 16 -0.21 -8.33 7.82
N GLU A 17 0.56 -8.99 8.70
CA GLU A 17 0.05 -9.47 10.01
C GLU A 17 -0.53 -8.35 10.88
N GLN A 18 0.11 -7.19 10.91
CA GLN A 18 -0.36 -6.03 11.68
C GLN A 18 -1.70 -5.48 11.18
N ILE A 19 -1.86 -5.37 9.85
CA ILE A 19 -3.07 -4.77 9.26
C ILE A 19 -4.24 -5.74 9.17
N GLN A 20 -4.01 -7.06 9.24
CA GLN A 20 -5.05 -8.08 9.13
C GLN A 20 -6.24 -7.84 10.07
N ASN A 21 -5.99 -7.35 11.29
CA ASN A 21 -7.02 -7.18 12.31
C ASN A 21 -7.58 -5.75 12.38
N LYS A 22 -7.10 -4.83 11.53
CA LYS A 22 -7.52 -3.44 11.56
C LYS A 22 -8.88 -3.27 10.88
N PRO A 23 -9.82 -2.52 11.49
CA PRO A 23 -11.18 -2.38 10.97
C PRO A 23 -11.28 -1.42 9.77
N ILE A 24 -10.27 -0.58 9.54
CA ILE A 24 -10.22 0.39 8.45
C ILE A 24 -8.81 0.36 7.87
N LEU A 25 -8.69 0.33 6.54
CA LEU A 25 -7.43 0.38 5.82
C LEU A 25 -7.60 1.26 4.59
N ALA A 26 -7.03 2.46 4.60
CA ALA A 26 -6.94 3.32 3.43
C ALA A 26 -5.72 2.91 2.59
N ILE A 27 -5.90 2.80 1.28
CA ILE A 27 -4.85 2.40 0.34
C ILE A 27 -4.86 3.36 -0.82
N ASP A 28 -3.70 3.93 -1.13
CA ASP A 28 -3.50 4.71 -2.34
C ASP A 28 -2.36 4.14 -3.17
N THR A 29 -2.46 4.27 -4.49
CA THR A 29 -1.43 3.78 -5.41
C THR A 29 -1.02 4.91 -6.33
N GLU A 30 0.26 5.28 -6.27
CA GLU A 30 0.84 6.25 -7.18
C GLU A 30 1.29 5.54 -8.45
N PHE A 31 1.08 6.16 -9.60
CA PHE A 31 1.45 5.62 -10.90
C PHE A 31 2.49 6.50 -11.58
N MET A 32 3.55 5.89 -12.13
CA MET A 32 4.46 6.62 -12.99
C MET A 32 3.85 6.74 -14.38
N ARG A 33 3.66 7.97 -14.87
CA ARG A 33 3.31 8.22 -16.27
C ARG A 33 4.56 8.08 -17.13
N ARG A 34 4.88 6.86 -17.55
CA ARG A 34 5.81 6.63 -18.66
C ARG A 34 5.05 6.69 -19.99
N ARG A 35 5.74 6.96 -21.11
CA ARG A 35 5.17 6.85 -22.47
C ARG A 35 4.97 5.38 -22.86
N THR A 36 4.28 4.63 -22.02
CA THR A 36 3.94 3.22 -22.19
C THR A 36 2.42 3.08 -22.17
N LEU A 37 1.89 2.09 -22.89
CA LEU A 37 0.45 1.86 -23.00
C LEU A 37 -0.21 1.53 -21.64
N TYR A 38 0.57 1.00 -20.70
CA TYR A 38 0.14 0.65 -19.34
C TYR A 38 0.91 1.48 -18.30
N PRO A 39 0.21 2.10 -17.33
CA PRO A 39 0.85 2.81 -16.23
C PRO A 39 1.47 1.80 -15.24
N GLU A 40 2.73 2.02 -14.89
CA GLU A 40 3.43 1.24 -13.87
C GLU A 40 3.08 1.81 -12.49
N VAL A 41 2.78 0.94 -11.53
CA VAL A 41 2.60 1.38 -10.12
C VAL A 41 3.96 1.82 -9.61
N ALA A 42 4.05 3.07 -9.17
CA ALA A 42 5.24 3.70 -8.62
C ALA A 42 5.42 3.39 -7.14
N LEU A 43 4.31 3.42 -6.39
CA LEU A 43 4.32 3.27 -4.95
C LEU A 43 2.93 2.87 -4.45
N ILE A 44 2.86 1.99 -3.47
CA ILE A 44 1.63 1.64 -2.77
C ILE A 44 1.71 2.21 -1.35
N GLN A 45 0.74 3.02 -0.98
CA GLN A 45 0.63 3.64 0.34
C GLN A 45 -0.52 2.98 1.10
N VAL A 46 -0.28 2.58 2.34
CA VAL A 46 -1.30 1.94 3.19
C VAL A 46 -1.34 2.64 4.53
N PHE A 47 -2.53 3.06 4.94
CA PHE A 47 -2.77 3.72 6.20
C PHE A 47 -3.84 2.99 7.01
N ASP A 48 -3.52 2.58 8.23
CA ASP A 48 -4.42 1.83 9.12
C ASP A 48 -5.15 2.71 10.15
N GLY A 49 -4.98 4.03 10.09
CA GLY A 49 -5.46 4.99 11.09
C GLY A 49 -4.38 5.48 12.04
N GLU A 50 -3.27 4.76 12.18
CA GLU A 50 -2.17 5.05 13.12
C GLU A 50 -0.79 5.06 12.43
N HIS A 51 -0.58 4.14 11.49
CA HIS A 51 0.68 3.87 10.80
C HIS A 51 0.51 4.03 9.30
N LEU A 52 1.52 4.65 8.67
CA LEU A 52 1.63 4.77 7.22
C LEU A 52 2.75 3.85 6.72
N ALA A 53 2.42 2.88 5.88
CA ALA A 53 3.39 2.04 5.18
C ALA A 53 3.51 2.47 3.72
N LEU A 54 4.75 2.53 3.24
CA LEU A 54 5.10 2.80 1.86
C LEU A 54 5.74 1.54 1.29
N ILE A 55 5.07 0.89 0.35
CA ILE A 55 5.52 -0.34 -0.30
C ILE A 55 5.96 0.02 -1.71
N ASP A 56 7.22 -0.26 -2.03
CA ASP A 56 7.73 -0.14 -3.38
C ASP A 56 7.39 -1.41 -4.19
N PRO A 57 6.50 -1.34 -5.19
CA PRO A 57 6.16 -2.49 -6.03
C PRO A 57 7.30 -2.91 -6.97
N LEU A 58 8.35 -2.09 -7.14
CA LEU A 58 9.56 -2.44 -7.89
C LEU A 58 10.57 -3.23 -7.05
N ALA A 59 10.45 -3.21 -5.72
CA ALA A 59 11.15 -4.18 -4.90
C ALA A 59 10.59 -5.57 -5.24
N GLU A 60 11.45 -6.57 -5.39
CA GLU A 60 11.08 -7.95 -5.75
C GLU A 60 10.26 -8.62 -4.62
N LEU A 61 9.03 -8.14 -4.42
CA LEU A 61 8.11 -8.50 -3.35
C LEU A 61 6.93 -9.28 -3.93
N SER A 62 6.58 -10.38 -3.27
CA SER A 62 5.32 -11.07 -3.49
C SER A 62 4.20 -10.30 -2.78
N LEU A 63 3.37 -9.62 -3.57
CA LEU A 63 2.19 -8.89 -3.08
C LEU A 63 0.95 -9.79 -2.90
N PHE A 64 1.05 -11.10 -3.16
CA PHE A 64 -0.12 -11.99 -3.19
C PHE A 64 -0.88 -12.01 -1.86
N ASP A 65 -0.17 -12.24 -0.75
CA ASP A 65 -0.76 -12.29 0.59
C ASP A 65 -1.25 -10.92 1.06
N PHE A 66 -0.54 -9.87 0.66
CA PHE A 66 -0.96 -8.50 0.88
C PHE A 66 -2.31 -8.22 0.18
N LEU A 67 -2.43 -8.57 -1.11
CA LEU A 67 -3.63 -8.37 -1.92
C LEU A 67 -4.84 -9.14 -1.40
N ALA A 68 -4.63 -10.30 -0.76
CA ALA A 68 -5.70 -11.10 -0.16
C ALA A 68 -6.48 -10.34 0.93
N ASN A 69 -5.85 -9.41 1.63
CA ASN A 69 -6.52 -8.57 2.64
C ASN A 69 -7.61 -7.68 2.03
N PHE A 70 -7.50 -7.34 0.75
CA PHE A 70 -8.46 -6.48 0.06
C PHE A 70 -9.76 -7.17 -0.38
N LYS A 71 -9.86 -8.50 -0.21
CA LYS A 71 -11.12 -9.22 -0.42
C LYS A 71 -12.03 -9.19 0.81
N ARG A 72 -11.58 -8.60 1.93
CA ARG A 72 -12.34 -8.56 3.19
C ARG A 72 -13.42 -7.47 3.13
N PRO A 73 -14.67 -7.74 3.59
CA PRO A 73 -15.77 -6.78 3.52
C PRO A 73 -15.59 -5.53 4.40
N ARG A 74 -14.59 -5.53 5.30
CA ARG A 74 -14.31 -4.44 6.25
C ARG A 74 -13.19 -3.50 5.78
N CYS A 75 -12.61 -3.70 4.59
CA CYS A 75 -11.58 -2.78 4.06
C CYS A 75 -12.22 -1.61 3.30
N PHE A 76 -12.14 -0.41 3.87
CA PHE A 76 -12.59 0.82 3.19
C PHE A 76 -11.51 1.32 2.23
N LYS A 77 -11.69 1.11 0.93
CA LYS A 77 -10.72 1.50 -0.09
C LYS A 77 -11.01 2.93 -0.55
N SER A 78 -10.18 3.89 -0.15
CA SER A 78 -10.19 5.24 -0.71
C SER A 78 -9.08 5.36 -1.75
N THR A 79 -9.41 5.14 -3.02
CA THR A 79 -8.51 5.46 -4.13
C THR A 79 -8.54 6.99 -4.33
N ALA A 80 -7.37 7.63 -4.36
CA ALA A 80 -7.13 9.08 -4.43
C ALA A 80 -7.04 9.80 -3.08
N PHE A 81 -5.85 9.74 -2.47
CA PHE A 81 -5.36 10.85 -1.66
C PHE A 81 -4.25 11.52 -2.47
N THR A 82 -4.63 12.36 -3.45
CA THR A 82 -3.67 13.29 -4.05
C THR A 82 -3.06 14.10 -2.92
N PHE A 83 -1.80 13.84 -2.60
CA PHE A 83 -1.00 14.68 -1.71
C PHE A 83 -0.80 16.01 -2.43
N ARG A 84 -1.83 16.87 -2.42
CA ARG A 84 -1.67 18.29 -2.67
C ARG A 84 -0.89 18.83 -1.48
N GLY A 85 0.44 18.72 -1.59
CA GLY A 85 1.31 19.66 -0.92
C GLY A 85 0.79 21.06 -1.22
N HIS A 86 0.65 21.85 -0.16
CA HIS A 86 0.29 23.26 -0.23
C HIS A 86 1.09 24.01 -1.30
#